data_AF-A0A258MSL9-F1
#
_entry.id   AF-A0A258MSL9-F1
#
_cell.length_a   1.000
_cell.length_b   1.000
_cell.length_c   1.000
_cell.angle_alpha   90.00
_cell.angle_beta   90.00
_cell.angle_gamma   90.00
#
_symmetry.space_group_name_H-M   'P 1'
#
loop_
_entity.id
_entity.type
_entity.pdbx_description
1 polymer ?
#
loop_
_entity_poly.entity_id
_entity_poly.type
_entity_poly.pdbx_seq_one_letter_code
_entity_poly.pdbx_strand_id
1 'polypeptide(L)'
;MTLVPILTLDKVLAGQVGNERILFIIDIEGAEKMMLEGAFTFINRSPRPLWIIEITSHQHQPQGFSVNSHLLSTFQLFWDACYEA
;
A
#
# COMPACT_ATOMS: atom_id res chain seq x y z
N MET A 1 -12.40 2.63 -24.32
CA MET A 1 -11.47 2.51 -23.18
C MET A 1 -11.24 3.91 -22.65
N THR A 2 -11.68 4.18 -21.42
CA THR A 2 -11.51 5.49 -20.79
C THR A 2 -10.27 5.43 -19.92
N LEU A 3 -9.32 6.32 -20.17
CA LEU A 3 -8.14 6.46 -19.32
C LEU A 3 -8.48 7.39 -18.15
N VAL A 4 -8.00 7.04 -16.96
CA VAL A 4 -8.11 7.88 -15.77
C VAL A 4 -6.71 8.18 -15.24
N PRO A 5 -6.47 9.39 -14.68
CA PRO A 5 -5.21 9.70 -14.04
C PRO A 5 -5.06 8.87 -12.75
N ILE A 6 -3.86 8.36 -12.51
CA ILE A 6 -3.48 7.67 -11.27
C ILE A 6 -2.41 8.50 -10.58
N LEU A 7 -2.53 8.65 -9.27
CA LEU A 7 -1.56 9.34 -8.43
C LEU A 7 -1.06 8.38 -7.34
N THR A 8 0.18 8.57 -6.91
CA THR A 8 0.75 7.84 -5.77
C THR A 8 0.22 8.44 -4.46
N LEU A 9 0.19 7.65 -3.39
CA LEU A 9 -0.21 8.12 -2.07
C LEU A 9 0.68 9.29 -1.60
N ASP A 10 1.99 9.16 -1.81
CA ASP A 10 2.97 10.21 -1.53
C ASP A 10 2.58 11.54 -2.20
N LYS A 11 2.11 11.50 -3.46
CA LYS A 11 1.70 12.71 -4.20
C LYS A 11 0.37 13.26 -3.73
N VAL A 12 -0.59 12.40 -3.37
CA VAL A 12 -1.91 12.82 -2.88
C VAL A 12 -1.80 13.56 -1.55
N LEU A 13 -0.92 13.09 -0.65
CA LEU A 13 -0.79 13.63 0.71
C LEU A 13 0.40 14.58 0.89
N ALA A 14 1.16 14.86 -0.18
CA ALA A 14 2.30 15.76 -0.15
C ALA A 14 1.93 17.13 0.47
N GLY A 15 2.59 17.49 1.56
CA GLY A 15 2.38 18.76 2.26
C GLY A 15 1.04 18.89 3.00
N GLN A 16 0.16 17.89 2.95
CA GLN A 16 -1.11 17.89 3.68
C GLN A 16 -0.98 17.37 5.09
N VAL A 17 0.00 16.49 5.33
CA VAL A 17 0.21 15.87 6.64
C VAL A 17 1.61 16.17 7.14
N GLY A 18 1.69 16.96 8.22
CA GLY A 18 2.93 17.32 8.90
C GLY A 18 3.49 16.17 9.74
N ASN A 19 4.05 16.46 10.91
CA ASN A 19 4.72 15.47 11.77
C ASN A 19 3.76 14.71 12.70
N GLU A 20 2.50 14.54 12.30
CA GLU A 20 1.46 13.91 13.11
C GLU A 20 1.53 12.38 13.04
N ARG A 21 0.90 11.71 14.02
CA ARG A 21 0.65 10.27 13.96
C ARG A 21 -0.50 10.00 12.99
N ILE A 22 -0.29 9.05 12.08
CA ILE A 22 -1.23 8.74 11.00
C ILE A 22 -1.71 7.29 11.16
N LEU A 23 -3.00 7.08 10.90
CA LEU A 23 -3.59 5.77 10.69
C LEU A 23 -4.07 5.68 9.24
N PHE A 24 -3.55 4.70 8.50
CA PHE A 24 -4.07 4.31 7.20
C PHE A 24 -4.96 3.08 7.34
N ILE A 25 -6.16 3.14 6.77
CA ILE A 25 -7.08 2.00 6.65
C ILE A 25 -7.35 1.81 5.17
N ILE A 26 -6.93 0.66 4.63
CA ILE A 26 -6.88 0.40 3.19
C ILE A 26 -7.66 -0.88 2.90
N ASP A 27 -8.61 -0.75 1.99
CA ASP A 27 -9.36 -1.85 1.38
C ASP A 27 -9.30 -1.62 -0.14
N ILE A 28 -8.37 -2.34 -0.79
CA ILE A 28 -8.10 -2.22 -2.23
C ILE A 28 -7.91 -3.63 -2.77
N GLU A 29 -8.91 -4.09 -3.50
CA GLU A 29 -9.01 -5.45 -4.02
C GLU A 29 -7.97 -5.80 -5.10
N GLY A 30 -6.80 -6.34 -4.69
CA GLY A 30 -5.77 -6.87 -5.59
C GLY A 30 -4.74 -5.86 -6.12
N ALA A 31 -4.80 -4.59 -5.71
CA ALA A 31 -3.84 -3.54 -6.10
C ALA A 31 -3.01 -2.99 -4.92
N GLU A 32 -2.97 -3.72 -3.81
CA GLU A 32 -2.37 -3.31 -2.53
C GLU A 32 -0.88 -2.99 -2.69
N LYS A 33 -0.12 -3.89 -3.35
CA LYS A 33 1.32 -3.69 -3.58
C LYS A 33 1.60 -2.40 -4.35
N MET A 34 0.87 -2.18 -5.44
CA MET A 34 1.05 -1.00 -6.30
C MET A 34 0.74 0.30 -5.56
N MET A 35 -0.29 0.29 -4.69
CA MET A 35 -0.60 1.44 -3.85
C MET A 35 0.54 1.71 -2.86
N LEU A 36 1.04 0.66 -2.20
CA LEU A 36 2.11 0.76 -1.20
C LEU A 36 3.47 1.17 -1.80
N GLU A 37 3.80 0.73 -3.02
CA GLU A 37 4.97 1.22 -3.75
C GLU A 37 4.89 2.73 -4.03
N GLY A 38 3.68 3.27 -4.18
CA GLY A 38 3.42 4.71 -4.25
C GLY A 38 3.38 5.44 -2.89
N ALA A 39 3.60 4.73 -1.77
CA ALA A 39 3.55 5.25 -0.41
C ALA A 39 4.93 5.25 0.27
N PHE A 40 6.01 5.19 -0.50
CA PHE A 40 7.38 5.02 0.00
C PHE A 40 7.75 6.01 1.11
N THR A 41 7.42 7.29 0.95
CA THR A 41 7.75 8.29 1.98
C THR A 41 6.94 8.09 3.26
N PHE A 42 5.67 7.68 3.16
CA PHE A 42 4.84 7.40 4.33
C PHE A 42 5.18 6.08 5.02
N ILE A 43 5.65 5.06 4.29
CA ILE A 43 6.15 3.83 4.91
C ILE A 43 7.43 4.13 5.71
N ASN A 44 8.32 4.98 5.19
CA ASN A 44 9.64 5.22 5.81
C ASN A 44 9.72 6.45 6.74
N ARG A 45 8.63 7.18 6.96
CA ARG A 45 8.65 8.42 7.77
C ARG A 45 8.72 8.16 9.27
N SER A 46 9.08 9.23 9.99
CA SER A 46 8.93 9.34 11.44
C SER A 46 8.02 10.55 11.76
N PRO A 47 7.03 10.43 12.68
CA PRO A 47 6.63 9.21 13.38
C PRO A 47 6.02 8.18 12.42
N ARG A 48 6.28 6.90 12.69
CA ARG A 48 5.80 5.78 11.86
C ARG A 48 4.27 5.75 11.85
N PRO A 49 3.62 5.74 10.67
CA PRO A 49 2.18 5.51 10.58
C PRO A 49 1.78 4.12 11.03
N LEU A 50 0.55 3.98 11.52
CA LEU A 50 -0.10 2.68 11.71
C LEU A 50 -0.86 2.32 10.43
N TRP A 51 -0.77 1.06 10.01
CA TRP A 51 -1.39 0.56 8.78
C TRP A 51 -2.33 -0.59 9.10
N ILE A 52 -3.56 -0.50 8.61
CA ILE A 52 -4.55 -1.58 8.58
C ILE A 52 -4.89 -1.80 7.12
N ILE A 53 -4.58 -2.97 6.59
CA ILE A 53 -4.70 -3.26 5.16
C ILE A 53 -5.39 -4.60 4.99
N GLU A 54 -6.50 -4.62 4.27
CA GLU A 54 -7.04 -5.85 3.69
C GLU A 54 -6.19 -6.25 2.50
N ILE A 55 -5.76 -7.52 2.46
CA ILE A 55 -4.99 -8.06 1.35
C ILE A 55 -5.76 -9.21 0.72
N THR A 56 -6.10 -9.04 -0.55
CA THR A 56 -6.79 -10.05 -1.33
C THR A 56 -5.82 -11.17 -1.70
N SER A 57 -6.15 -12.40 -1.31
CA SER A 57 -5.31 -13.59 -1.53
C SER A 57 -5.70 -14.39 -2.79
N HIS A 58 -7.00 -14.53 -3.08
CA HIS A 58 -7.50 -15.42 -4.15
C HIS A 58 -8.39 -14.73 -5.19
N GLN A 59 -9.04 -13.63 -4.83
CA GLN A 59 -9.93 -12.90 -5.75
C GLN A 59 -9.12 -11.88 -6.57
N HIS A 60 -9.68 -11.41 -7.68
CA HIS A 60 -9.10 -10.34 -8.51
C HIS A 60 -7.68 -10.61 -9.04
N GLN A 61 -7.33 -11.89 -9.21
CA GLN A 61 -6.01 -12.28 -9.70
C GLN A 61 -5.90 -12.25 -11.22
N PRO A 62 -4.72 -11.94 -11.77
CA PRO A 62 -4.48 -12.07 -13.20
C PRO A 62 -4.81 -13.48 -13.70
N GLN A 63 -5.27 -13.58 -14.94
CA GLN A 63 -5.61 -14.87 -15.54
C GLN A 63 -4.42 -15.84 -15.45
N GLY A 64 -4.69 -17.04 -14.91
CA GLY A 64 -3.67 -18.08 -14.72
C GLY A 64 -3.06 -18.14 -13.31
N PHE A 65 -3.41 -17.21 -12.42
CA PHE A 65 -3.00 -17.22 -11.02
C PHE A 65 -4.18 -17.54 -10.10
N SER A 66 -4.00 -18.50 -9.19
CA SER A 66 -4.99 -18.85 -8.16
C SER A 66 -4.73 -18.17 -6.82
N VAL A 67 -3.54 -17.58 -6.66
CA VAL A 67 -3.09 -16.85 -5.47
C VAL A 67 -2.40 -15.58 -5.92
N ASN A 68 -2.55 -14.52 -5.13
CA ASN A 68 -1.88 -13.26 -5.31
C ASN A 68 -0.35 -13.43 -5.38
N SER A 69 0.20 -13.25 -6.59
CA SER A 69 1.64 -13.33 -6.85
C SER A 69 2.44 -12.26 -6.11
N HIS A 70 1.76 -11.22 -5.61
CA HIS A 70 2.34 -10.13 -4.85
C HIS A 70 2.21 -10.28 -3.35
N LEU A 71 1.45 -11.26 -2.85
CA LEU A 71 1.11 -11.40 -1.42
C LEU A 71 2.32 -11.23 -0.51
N LEU A 72 3.35 -12.06 -0.68
CA LEU A 72 4.56 -12.00 0.14
C LEU A 72 5.32 -10.68 -0.03
N SER A 73 5.48 -10.22 -1.27
CA SER A 73 6.19 -8.98 -1.55
C SER A 73 5.48 -7.73 -0.99
N THR A 74 4.16 -7.79 -0.81
CA THR A 74 3.40 -6.72 -0.13
C THR A 74 3.81 -6.61 1.33
N PHE A 75 3.94 -7.73 2.04
CA PHE A 75 4.43 -7.73 3.43
C PHE A 75 5.90 -7.33 3.52
N GLN A 76 6.73 -7.73 2.54
CA GLN A 76 8.15 -7.40 2.52
C GLN A 76 8.40 -5.88 2.57
N LEU A 77 7.55 -5.06 1.92
CA LEU A 77 7.64 -3.60 1.98
C LEU A 77 7.60 -3.06 3.42
N PHE A 78 6.80 -3.69 4.28
CA PHE A 78 6.68 -3.32 5.69
C PHE A 78 7.86 -3.84 6.51
N TRP A 79 8.23 -5.11 6.31
CA TRP A 79 9.35 -5.70 7.04
C TRP A 79 10.68 -4.98 6.75
N ASP A 80 10.92 -4.58 5.50
CA ASP A 80 12.10 -3.80 5.11
C ASP A 80 12.14 -2.42 5.78
N ALA A 81 10.98 -1.88 6.16
CA ALA A 81 10.82 -0.64 6.92
C ALA A 81 10.69 -0.86 8.44
N CYS A 82 11.07 -2.06 8.92
CA CYS A 82 11.05 -2.46 10.33
C CYS A 82 9.67 -2.41 10.98
N TYR A 83 8.60 -2.64 10.21
CA TYR A 83 7.27 -2.87 10.75
C TYR A 83 7.10 -4.32 11.19
N GLU A 84 6.32 -4.50 12.25
CA GLU A 84 5.96 -5.77 12.85
C GLU A 84 4.45 -5.78 13.09
N ALA A 85 3.82 -6.96 12.99
CA ALA A 85 2.38 -7.16 13.18
C ALA A 85 2.04 -7.48 14.64
#